data_AF-A0A8S3K743-F1
#
_entry.id   AF-A0A8S3K743-F1
#
_cell.length_a   1.000
_cell.length_b   1.000
_cell.length_c   1.000
_cell.angle_alpha   90.00
_cell.angle_beta   90.00
_cell.angle_gamma   90.00
#
_symmetry.space_group_name_H-M   'P 1'
#
loop_
_entity.id
_entity.type
_entity.pdbx_description
1 polymer ?
#
loop_
_entity_poly.entity_id
_entity_poly.type
_entity_poly.pdbx_seq_one_letter_code
_entity_poly.pdbx_strand_id
1 'polypeptide(L)'
;LHPLHDKQPVNKLHQRVILADGYTSLSIFGISKLSIMMGDMLTSIKAFIVQDLCVDCILGMDFINKYKLIINTENQTVSICADQKRNTLKFDVNKNYISHPARLINTIRIPPKRTVLVPVSVRLSSAKVLFRPSFKLQQRSPIIMLNSSLAIHRHTSFISLHNPTTD
;
A
#
# COMPACT_ATOMS: atom_id res chain seq x y z
N LEU A 1 25.67 -4.13 17.33
CA LEU A 1 25.79 -4.02 15.85
C LEU A 1 24.91 -2.86 15.40
N HIS A 2 25.50 -1.68 15.23
CA HIS A 2 24.80 -0.49 14.72
C HIS A 2 24.44 -0.69 13.23
N PRO A 3 23.24 -0.28 12.76
CA PRO A 3 22.98 -0.21 11.34
C PRO A 3 23.69 1.03 10.78
N LEU A 4 24.66 0.82 9.88
CA LEU A 4 25.13 1.87 8.98
C LEU A 4 23.95 2.30 8.10
N HIS A 5 23.33 3.43 8.42
CA HIS A 5 22.46 4.14 7.49
C HIS A 5 23.34 4.89 6.50
N ASP A 6 23.83 4.19 5.47
CA ASP A 6 24.32 4.84 4.27
C ASP A 6 23.14 5.57 3.61
N LYS A 7 23.13 6.90 3.77
CA LYS A 7 22.17 7.77 3.10
C LYS A 7 22.49 7.72 1.59
N GLN A 8 21.77 6.87 0.86
CA GLN A 8 21.86 6.87 -0.59
C GLN A 8 21.46 8.26 -1.14
N PRO A 9 22.22 8.82 -2.09
CA PRO A 9 21.89 10.11 -2.67
C PRO A 9 20.56 10.01 -3.42
N VAL A 10 19.57 10.76 -2.96
CA VAL A 10 18.30 10.93 -3.66
C VAL A 10 18.46 12.06 -4.66
N ASN A 11 18.40 11.74 -5.95
CA ASN A 11 18.32 12.76 -6.99
C ASN A 11 16.96 13.43 -6.89
N LYS A 12 16.92 14.66 -6.37
CA LYS A 12 15.68 15.41 -6.16
C LYS A 12 15.00 15.66 -7.50
N LEU A 13 13.79 15.16 -7.64
CA LEU A 13 12.94 15.34 -8.81
C LEU A 13 11.52 15.52 -8.29
N HIS A 14 10.95 16.72 -8.46
CA HIS A 14 9.57 16.98 -8.08
C HIS A 14 8.67 16.69 -9.28
N GLN A 15 8.12 15.48 -9.30
CA GLN A 15 7.23 15.02 -10.37
C GLN A 15 6.02 14.30 -9.76
N ARG A 16 4.87 14.33 -10.44
CA ARG A 16 3.72 13.48 -10.08
C ARG A 16 3.66 12.28 -11.01
N VAL A 17 3.38 11.11 -10.44
CA VAL A 17 3.10 9.88 -11.20
C VAL A 17 1.72 9.36 -10.83
N ILE A 18 0.98 8.90 -11.83
CA ILE A 18 -0.33 8.26 -11.65
C ILE A 18 -0.10 6.75 -11.58
N LEU A 19 -0.68 6.11 -10.57
CA LEU A 19 -0.61 4.66 -10.41
C LEU A 19 -1.47 3.94 -11.46
N ALA A 20 -1.34 2.61 -11.52
CA ALA A 20 -2.08 1.78 -12.47
C ALA A 20 -3.61 1.83 -12.31
N ASP A 21 -4.12 2.39 -11.20
CA ASP A 21 -5.55 2.61 -10.99
C ASP A 21 -6.10 3.82 -11.77
N GLY A 22 -5.23 4.68 -12.33
CA GLY A 22 -5.62 5.87 -13.09
C GLY A 22 -6.11 7.05 -12.25
N TYR A 23 -6.27 6.88 -10.93
CA TYR A 23 -6.84 7.90 -10.04
C TYR A 23 -5.86 8.34 -8.94
N THR A 24 -4.95 7.46 -8.51
CA THR A 24 -4.02 7.76 -7.42
C THR A 24 -2.77 8.44 -7.98
N SER A 25 -2.56 9.70 -7.60
CA SER A 25 -1.33 10.44 -7.91
C SER A 25 -0.38 10.44 -6.72
N LEU A 26 0.90 10.11 -6.95
CA LEU A 26 1.96 10.19 -5.95
C LEU A 26 2.92 11.33 -6.28
N SER A 27 3.31 12.10 -5.26
CA SER A 27 4.35 13.11 -5.38
C SER A 27 5.72 12.48 -5.16
N ILE A 28 6.54 12.50 -6.20
CA ILE A 28 7.92 12.00 -6.19
C ILE A 28 8.82 13.08 -5.60
N PHE A 29 9.64 12.67 -4.64
CA PHE A 29 10.71 13.46 -4.03
C PHE A 29 12.02 13.29 -4.78
N GLY A 30 12.25 12.10 -5.31
CA GLY A 30 13.41 11.81 -6.13
C GLY A 30 13.51 10.35 -6.53
N ILE A 31 14.69 9.99 -7.03
CA ILE A 31 14.99 8.64 -7.52
C ILE A 31 16.20 8.11 -6.76
N SER A 32 16.14 6.84 -6.34
CA SER A 32 17.29 6.11 -5.79
C SER A 32 17.43 4.72 -6.42
N LYS A 33 18.64 4.15 -6.38
CA LYS A 33 18.87 2.76 -6.77
C LYS A 33 18.70 1.87 -5.54
N LEU A 34 17.56 1.21 -5.45
CA LEU A 34 17.25 0.30 -4.35
C LEU A 34 17.82 -1.09 -4.63
N SER A 35 18.43 -1.69 -3.62
CA SER A 35 18.83 -3.10 -3.63
C SER A 35 17.86 -3.89 -2.77
N ILE A 36 17.28 -4.96 -3.32
CA ILE A 36 16.24 -5.76 -2.66
C ILE A 36 16.69 -7.21 -2.64
N MET A 37 16.73 -7.80 -1.44
CA MET A 37 17.01 -9.21 -1.26
C MET A 37 15.69 -10.00 -1.32
N MET A 38 15.60 -10.95 -2.25
CA MET A 38 14.46 -11.85 -2.42
C MET A 38 14.92 -13.30 -2.25
N GLY A 39 14.68 -13.86 -1.05
CA GLY A 39 15.32 -15.12 -0.68
C GLY A 39 16.83 -14.92 -0.54
N ASP A 40 17.61 -15.71 -1.28
CA ASP A 40 19.07 -15.60 -1.40
C ASP A 40 19.53 -14.78 -2.61
N MET A 41 18.59 -14.17 -3.36
CA MET A 41 18.89 -13.41 -4.57
C MET A 41 18.90 -11.90 -4.30
N LEU A 42 20.03 -11.25 -4.55
CA LEU A 42 20.16 -9.80 -4.49
C LEU A 42 19.77 -9.16 -5.83
N THR A 43 18.75 -8.30 -5.80
CA THR A 43 18.24 -7.57 -6.97
C THR A 43 18.48 -6.07 -6.83
N SER A 44 18.36 -5.33 -7.93
CA SER A 44 18.48 -3.87 -7.92
C SER A 44 17.59 -3.20 -8.95
N ILE A 45 16.90 -2.13 -8.54
CA ILE A 45 15.96 -1.37 -9.37
C ILE A 45 16.12 0.14 -9.10
N LYS A 46 15.81 0.98 -10.09
CA LYS A 46 15.63 2.42 -9.86
C LYS A 46 14.24 2.64 -9.30
N ALA A 47 14.14 3.14 -8.07
CA ALA A 47 12.89 3.36 -7.37
C ALA A 47 12.61 4.85 -7.20
N PHE A 48 11.34 5.23 -7.33
CA PHE A 48 10.86 6.55 -6.96
C PHE A 48 10.68 6.62 -5.45
N ILE A 49 11.20 7.68 -4.84
CA ILE A 49 10.98 8.02 -3.43
C ILE A 49 9.80 8.97 -3.36
N VAL A 50 8.81 8.67 -2.53
CA VAL A 50 7.57 9.45 -2.37
C VAL A 50 7.38 9.85 -0.91
N GLN A 51 6.63 10.94 -0.64
CA GLN A 51 6.39 11.39 0.74
C GLN A 51 5.57 10.38 1.53
N ASP A 52 4.50 9.94 0.90
CA ASP A 52 3.38 9.30 1.54
C ASP A 52 3.01 8.08 0.70
N LEU A 53 3.42 6.92 1.20
CA LEU A 53 3.02 5.63 0.68
C LEU A 53 2.37 4.84 1.82
N CYS A 54 1.26 4.19 1.52
CA CYS A 54 0.53 3.39 2.52
C CYS A 54 1.18 2.00 2.75
N VAL A 55 2.27 1.72 2.05
CA VAL A 55 3.11 0.53 2.15
C VAL A 55 4.58 0.96 2.09
N ASP A 56 5.49 0.09 2.51
CA ASP A 56 6.94 0.42 2.51
C ASP A 56 7.52 0.52 1.09
N CYS A 57 7.02 -0.31 0.17
CA CYS A 57 7.49 -0.37 -1.21
C CYS A 57 6.40 -0.92 -2.14
N ILE A 58 6.31 -0.38 -3.35
CA ILE A 58 5.55 -0.96 -4.46
C ILE A 58 6.55 -1.42 -5.51
N LEU A 59 6.48 -2.70 -5.88
CA LEU A 59 7.23 -3.24 -7.01
C LEU A 59 6.34 -3.16 -8.26
N GLY A 60 6.74 -2.29 -9.18
CA GLY A 60 6.00 -2.05 -10.41
C GLY A 60 6.27 -3.08 -11.50
N MET A 61 5.68 -2.81 -12.67
CA MET A 61 5.87 -3.63 -13.88
C MET A 61 7.31 -3.63 -14.36
N ASP A 62 8.09 -2.58 -14.08
CA ASP A 62 9.51 -2.50 -14.36
C ASP A 62 10.30 -3.60 -13.64
N PHE A 63 10.01 -3.81 -12.35
CA PHE A 63 10.62 -4.88 -11.57
C PHE A 63 10.15 -6.25 -12.06
N ILE A 64 8.84 -6.41 -12.29
CA ILE A 64 8.23 -7.66 -12.78
C ILE A 64 8.86 -8.08 -14.10
N ASN A 65 8.98 -7.16 -15.07
CA ASN A 65 9.51 -7.44 -16.39
C ASN A 65 11.02 -7.72 -16.33
N LYS A 66 11.77 -6.92 -15.56
CA LYS A 66 13.23 -7.08 -15.44
C LYS A 66 13.63 -8.45 -14.90
N TYR A 67 12.90 -8.96 -13.91
CA TYR A 67 13.22 -10.21 -13.24
C TYR A 67 12.25 -11.36 -13.57
N LYS A 68 11.46 -11.20 -14.64
CA LYS A 68 10.46 -12.18 -15.12
C LYS A 68 9.64 -12.78 -13.98
N LEU A 69 9.11 -11.90 -13.13
CA LEU A 69 8.40 -12.30 -11.92
C LEU A 69 7.12 -13.05 -12.28
N ILE A 70 6.91 -14.22 -11.67
CA ILE A 70 5.70 -15.03 -11.83
C ILE A 70 4.95 -15.01 -10.51
N ILE A 71 3.75 -14.45 -10.52
CA ILE A 71 2.86 -14.41 -9.34
C ILE A 71 1.83 -15.52 -9.52
N ASN A 72 1.93 -16.57 -8.70
CA ASN A 72 0.93 -17.62 -8.64
C ASN A 72 0.04 -17.38 -7.41
N THR A 73 -1.16 -16.85 -7.65
CA THR A 73 -2.11 -16.48 -6.61
C THR A 73 -2.77 -17.69 -5.95
N GLU A 74 -3.00 -18.77 -6.71
CA GLU A 74 -3.59 -20.03 -6.22
C GLU A 74 -2.69 -20.66 -5.16
N ASN A 75 -1.40 -20.78 -5.46
CA ASN A 75 -0.40 -21.34 -4.56
C ASN A 75 0.19 -20.31 -3.59
N GLN A 76 -0.21 -19.05 -3.70
CA GLN A 76 0.32 -17.93 -2.92
C GLN A 76 1.86 -17.87 -2.98
N THR A 77 2.42 -17.92 -4.19
CA THR A 77 3.87 -17.86 -4.41
C THR A 77 4.25 -16.77 -5.40
N VAL A 78 5.43 -16.19 -5.18
CA VAL A 78 6.14 -15.38 -6.17
C VAL A 78 7.39 -16.15 -6.58
N SER A 79 7.57 -16.37 -7.88
CA SER A 79 8.86 -16.78 -8.43
C SER A 79 9.57 -15.60 -9.08
N ILE A 80 10.88 -15.51 -8.88
CA ILE A 80 11.75 -14.54 -9.54
C ILE A 80 12.83 -15.28 -10.33
N CYS A 81 13.15 -14.76 -11.52
CA CYS A 81 14.16 -15.33 -12.40
C CYS A 81 15.26 -14.29 -12.69
N ALA A 82 16.49 -14.57 -12.27
CA ALA A 82 17.69 -13.89 -12.76
C ALA A 82 18.81 -14.88 -12.98
N ASP A 83 19.68 -14.58 -13.94
CA ASP A 83 20.91 -15.34 -14.20
C ASP A 83 20.64 -16.86 -14.33
N GLN A 84 19.54 -17.20 -15.01
CA GLN A 84 19.03 -18.56 -15.23
C GLN A 84 18.63 -19.34 -13.96
N LYS A 85 18.67 -18.70 -12.79
CA LYS A 85 18.15 -19.25 -11.52
C LYS A 85 16.73 -18.77 -11.29
N ARG A 86 15.88 -19.69 -10.80
CA ARG A 86 14.51 -19.40 -10.38
C ARG A 86 14.38 -19.61 -8.88
N ASN A 87 14.08 -18.55 -8.16
CA ASN A 87 13.77 -18.61 -6.73
C ASN A 87 12.28 -18.44 -6.52
N THR A 88 11.69 -19.25 -5.64
CA THR A 88 10.26 -19.19 -5.33
C THR A 88 10.06 -18.92 -3.85
N LEU A 89 9.32 -17.85 -3.57
CA LEU A 89 8.96 -17.41 -2.23
C LEU A 89 7.47 -17.64 -2.02
N LYS A 90 7.09 -18.09 -0.82
CA LYS A 90 5.69 -18.11 -0.40
C LYS A 90 5.29 -16.73 0.10
N PHE A 91 4.04 -16.34 -0.12
CA PHE A 91 3.49 -15.15 0.50
C PHE A 91 3.50 -15.36 2.01
N ASP A 92 4.06 -14.40 2.74
CA ASP A 92 3.97 -14.40 4.19
C ASP A 92 2.62 -13.81 4.61
N VAL A 93 1.58 -14.64 4.53
CA VAL A 93 0.20 -14.28 4.88
C VAL A 93 -0.05 -14.43 6.40
N ASN A 94 0.89 -15.04 7.13
CA ASN A 94 0.75 -15.41 8.53
C ASN A 94 1.48 -14.48 9.51
N LYS A 95 2.01 -13.35 9.05
CA LYS A 95 2.43 -12.31 10.01
C LYS A 95 1.21 -11.90 10.84
N ASN A 96 1.32 -12.10 12.15
CA ASN A 96 0.39 -11.58 13.16
C ASN A 96 0.43 -10.04 13.12
N TYR A 97 -0.17 -9.44 12.11
CA TYR A 97 -0.38 -8.00 12.07
C TYR A 97 -1.34 -7.68 13.21
N ILE A 98 -0.83 -6.94 14.20
CA ILE A 98 -1.68 -6.35 15.23
C ILE A 98 -2.61 -5.38 14.50
N SER A 99 -3.85 -5.79 14.32
CA SER A 99 -4.88 -4.98 13.68
C SER A 99 -5.77 -4.37 14.75
N HIS A 100 -6.02 -3.07 14.62
CA HIS A 100 -6.97 -2.37 15.47
C HIS A 100 -8.22 -2.06 14.65
N PRO A 101 -9.40 -2.57 15.04
CA PRO A 101 -10.62 -2.30 14.29
C PRO A 101 -10.94 -0.80 14.35
N ALA A 102 -11.15 -0.19 13.18
CA ALA A 102 -11.76 1.12 13.06
C ALA A 102 -13.28 0.96 13.02
N ARG A 103 -13.99 1.71 13.87
CA ARG A 103 -15.45 1.70 13.94
C ARG A 103 -15.99 3.07 13.58
N LEU A 104 -17.08 3.11 12.82
CA LEU A 104 -17.81 4.35 12.62
C LEU A 104 -18.29 4.89 13.97
N ILE A 105 -18.15 6.20 14.17
CA ILE A 105 -18.64 6.85 15.40
C ILE A 105 -20.16 6.96 15.35
N ASN A 106 -20.71 7.28 14.17
CA ASN A 106 -22.14 7.47 13.94
C ASN A 106 -22.61 6.68 12.72
N THR A 107 -23.89 6.34 12.69
CA THR A 107 -24.57 5.91 11.46
C THR A 107 -24.61 7.08 10.48
N ILE A 108 -24.29 6.80 9.23
CA ILE A 108 -24.21 7.79 8.15
C ILE A 108 -25.01 7.31 6.95
N ARG A 109 -25.58 8.26 6.21
CA ARG A 109 -26.16 8.01 4.88
C ARG A 109 -25.24 8.65 3.85
N ILE A 110 -24.83 7.87 2.85
CA ILE A 110 -23.98 8.36 1.76
C ILE A 110 -24.87 8.48 0.52
N PRO A 111 -25.13 9.71 0.04
CA PRO A 111 -25.96 9.89 -1.15
C PRO A 111 -25.32 9.23 -2.38
N PRO A 112 -26.13 8.79 -3.36
CA PRO A 112 -25.63 8.30 -4.66
C PRO A 112 -24.65 9.28 -5.32
N LYS A 113 -23.62 8.74 -5.96
CA LYS A 113 -22.51 9.46 -6.63
C LYS A 113 -21.74 10.45 -5.75
N ARG A 114 -21.77 10.30 -4.43
CA ARG A 114 -21.05 11.18 -3.50
C ARG A 114 -19.92 10.45 -2.77
N THR A 115 -18.85 11.21 -2.52
CA THR A 115 -17.76 10.84 -1.63
C THR A 115 -17.89 11.64 -0.34
N VAL A 116 -17.82 10.96 0.80
CA VAL A 116 -17.88 11.58 2.12
C VAL A 116 -16.68 11.16 2.97
N LEU A 117 -16.17 12.12 3.75
CA LEU A 117 -15.19 11.84 4.80
C LEU A 117 -15.94 11.58 6.10
N VAL A 118 -15.69 10.43 6.71
CA VAL A 118 -16.46 10.00 7.89
C VAL A 118 -15.53 9.71 9.05
N PRO A 119 -15.87 10.18 10.26
CA PRO A 119 -15.03 9.97 11.41
C PRO A 119 -15.14 8.52 11.88
N VAL A 120 -13.99 7.94 12.21
CA VAL A 120 -13.86 6.61 12.78
C VAL A 120 -13.11 6.66 14.10
N SER A 121 -13.55 5.83 15.04
CA SER A 121 -12.85 5.58 16.29
C SER A 121 -11.91 4.38 16.14
N VAL A 122 -10.72 4.50 16.72
CA VAL A 122 -9.67 3.48 16.72
C VAL A 122 -9.09 3.36 18.12
N ARG A 123 -8.66 2.16 18.52
CA ARG A 123 -8.10 1.94 19.87
C ARG A 123 -6.75 2.64 20.12
N LEU A 124 -6.05 3.05 19.07
CA LEU A 124 -4.76 3.74 19.15
C LEU A 124 -4.97 5.21 19.55
N SER A 125 -4.18 5.72 20.51
CA SER A 125 -4.27 7.12 20.93
C SER A 125 -3.70 8.08 19.88
N SER A 126 -2.53 7.75 19.32
CA SER A 126 -1.96 8.44 18.17
C SER A 126 -0.99 7.54 17.38
N ALA A 127 -1.11 7.53 16.06
CA ALA A 127 -0.23 6.81 15.14
C ALA A 127 -0.53 7.18 13.68
N LYS A 128 0.42 6.99 12.78
CA LYS A 128 0.17 6.93 11.33
C LYS A 128 0.10 5.46 10.92
N VAL A 129 -1.05 5.01 10.42
CA VAL A 129 -1.29 3.58 10.16
C VAL A 129 -1.90 3.35 8.77
N LEU A 130 -1.73 2.14 8.23
CA LEU A 130 -2.44 1.71 7.03
C LEU A 130 -3.87 1.28 7.41
N PHE A 131 -4.85 1.88 6.77
CA PHE A 131 -6.23 1.43 6.78
C PHE A 131 -6.50 0.47 5.63
N ARG A 132 -7.15 -0.63 5.96
CA ARG A 132 -7.67 -1.62 5.01
C ARG A 132 -9.16 -1.80 5.28
N PRO A 133 -10.03 -1.60 4.27
CA PRO A 133 -11.45 -1.89 4.40
C PRO A 133 -11.67 -3.36 4.74
N SER A 134 -12.73 -3.65 5.49
CA SER A 134 -13.11 -5.04 5.74
C SER A 134 -13.61 -5.68 4.46
N PHE A 135 -13.05 -6.83 4.10
CA PHE A 135 -13.49 -7.64 2.95
C PHE A 135 -15.00 -7.94 3.00
N LYS A 136 -15.52 -8.28 4.20
CA LYS A 136 -16.95 -8.55 4.40
C LYS A 136 -17.82 -7.32 4.11
N LEU A 137 -17.32 -6.12 4.41
CA LEU A 137 -18.05 -4.87 4.17
C LEU A 137 -18.06 -4.54 2.67
N GLN A 138 -16.93 -4.73 1.99
CA GLN A 138 -16.83 -4.54 0.53
C GLN A 138 -17.73 -5.49 -0.27
N GLN A 139 -17.96 -6.72 0.21
CA GLN A 139 -18.87 -7.67 -0.45
C GLN A 139 -20.35 -7.37 -0.24
N ARG A 140 -20.71 -6.69 0.86
CA ARG A 140 -22.11 -6.48 1.27
C ARG A 140 -22.63 -5.09 0.96
N SER A 141 -21.76 -4.19 0.51
CA SER A 141 -22.09 -2.79 0.32
C SER A 141 -21.64 -2.34 -1.07
N PRO A 142 -22.47 -1.57 -1.80
CA PRO A 142 -22.01 -0.92 -3.02
C PRO A 142 -21.00 0.20 -2.73
N ILE A 143 -20.77 0.54 -1.46
CA ILE A 143 -19.83 1.60 -1.07
C ILE A 143 -18.39 1.19 -1.35
N ILE A 144 -17.70 2.03 -2.13
CA ILE A 144 -16.29 1.91 -2.42
C ILE A 144 -15.48 2.51 -1.27
N MET A 145 -14.54 1.71 -0.77
CA MET A 145 -13.57 2.09 0.24
C MET A 145 -12.19 1.69 -0.26
N LEU A 146 -11.25 2.63 -0.19
CA LEU A 146 -9.87 2.40 -0.63
C LEU A 146 -8.93 2.26 0.56
N ASN A 147 -7.85 1.49 0.35
CA ASN A 147 -6.73 1.48 1.28
C ASN A 147 -6.15 2.89 1.36
N SER A 148 -5.85 3.35 2.58
CA SER A 148 -5.35 4.71 2.80
C SER A 148 -4.43 4.77 4.02
N SER A 149 -3.57 5.79 4.08
CA SER A 149 -2.84 6.08 5.30
C SER A 149 -3.71 6.96 6.20
N LEU A 150 -3.88 6.57 7.45
CA LEU A 150 -4.64 7.30 8.45
C LEU A 150 -3.70 7.93 9.47
N ALA A 151 -3.93 9.21 9.75
CA ALA A 151 -3.35 9.90 10.89
C ALA A 151 -4.35 9.85 12.05
N ILE A 152 -4.01 9.06 13.08
CA ILE A 152 -4.83 8.90 14.28
C ILE A 152 -4.41 9.95 15.30
N HIS A 153 -5.39 10.70 15.79
CA HIS A 153 -5.23 11.64 16.89
C HIS A 153 -6.40 11.49 17.86
N ARG A 154 -6.09 11.35 19.15
CA ARG A 154 -7.07 11.19 20.23
C ARG A 154 -8.10 10.09 19.91
N HIS A 155 -7.63 8.92 19.49
CA HIS A 155 -8.48 7.77 19.16
C HIS A 155 -9.42 7.96 17.95
N THR A 156 -9.20 9.01 17.14
CA THR A 156 -10.05 9.33 15.98
C THR A 156 -9.23 9.51 14.70
N SER A 157 -9.86 9.21 13.57
CA SER A 157 -9.36 9.50 12.21
C SER A 157 -10.55 9.67 11.26
N PHE A 158 -10.30 10.04 10.01
CA PHE A 158 -11.31 10.09 8.95
C PHE A 158 -11.00 9.07 7.87
N ILE A 159 -12.03 8.41 7.34
CA ILE A 159 -11.93 7.56 6.14
C ILE A 159 -12.81 8.13 5.02
N SER A 160 -12.40 7.91 3.78
CA SER A 160 -13.18 8.31 2.60
C SER A 160 -14.06 7.15 2.13
N LEU A 161 -15.36 7.42 1.99
CA LEU A 161 -16.34 6.47 1.49
C LEU A 161 -17.01 7.04 0.24
N HIS A 162 -17.08 6.27 -0.84
CA HIS A 162 -17.74 6.68 -2.08
C HIS A 162 -18.94 5.79 -2.37
N ASN A 163 -20.10 6.38 -2.65
CA ASN A 163 -21.27 5.65 -3.12
C ASN A 163 -21.39 5.76 -4.65
N PRO A 164 -21.14 4.68 -5.41
CA PRO A 164 -21.21 4.70 -6.87
C PRO A 164 -22.62 4.48 -7.43
N THR A 165 -23.64 4.22 -6.60
CA THR A 165 -24.98 3.93 -7.10
C THR A 165 -25.60 5.12 -7.85
N THR A 166 -26.55 4.82 -8.74
CA THR A 166 -27.48 5.79 -9.35
C THR A 166 -28.79 5.77 -8.57
N ASP A 167 -29.49 6.91 -8.50
CA ASP A 167 -30.85 6.98 -7.96
C ASP A 167 -31.84 6.12 -8.76
#